data_AF-A0A956KE00-F1
#
_entry.id   AF-A0A956KE00-F1
#
_cell.length_a   1.000
_cell.length_b   1.000
_cell.length_c   1.000
_cell.angle_alpha   90.00
_cell.angle_beta   90.00
_cell.angle_gamma   90.00
#
_symmetry.space_group_name_H-M   'P 1'
#
loop_
_entity.id
_entity.type
_entity.pdbx_description
1 polymer ?
#
loop_
_entity_poly.entity_id
_entity_poly.type
_entity_poly.pdbx_seq_one_letter_code
_entity_poly.pdbx_strand_id
1 'polypeptide(L)'
;MNMLRDGIGSIGLATLLALATGCGDSDALSESASDSGTAASDSDSDSTSDSESSSESGSESDGSTTAGTDSGTSDSSTSDSATSDTSDSDDTTLTSDATMTTDDTVGTTTDPSDTDTTTDPSDTDTTTDPTDTDATTDPTDTDTDTDTEGMIECGNLPVTYRDFMPLHVDFGCHMFGNAARPGLVLDQLGNDNKPVYNPNPPPPPGNWNGSNPQITSQASFAEWYNPVPDVNIEIQGEIALMEIMPGVWSFQSNSFYPLTDMGWGNNVTPNWAGETYPDRNGAFTTEIHTNFVYTPGQSFTFIGDDDVWVFIDGQLALDIGGLHSQVSDTVNLDTLGLTPNQMYSLDVFHAERCGSGSNFRIDTSIQCFVPQ
;
A
#
# COMPACT_ATOMS: atom_id res chain seq x y z
N MET A 1 79.61 16.67 38.60
CA MET A 1 79.35 16.31 40.02
C MET A 1 78.04 16.96 40.45
N ASN A 2 77.23 16.20 41.19
CA ASN A 2 76.09 16.61 42.03
C ASN A 2 74.93 17.44 41.40
N MET A 3 73.70 17.40 41.95
CA MET A 3 72.84 16.28 42.37
C MET A 3 71.51 16.86 42.91
N LEU A 4 70.38 16.42 42.35
CA LEU A 4 69.09 16.12 43.02
C LEU A 4 68.28 17.21 43.77
N ARG A 5 66.96 16.91 43.88
CA ARG A 5 65.92 17.44 44.78
C ARG A 5 65.28 18.81 44.46
N ASP A 6 64.02 19.08 44.83
CA ASP A 6 62.78 18.25 44.90
C ASP A 6 61.59 19.17 45.28
N GLY A 7 60.36 18.82 44.87
CA GLY A 7 59.12 19.55 45.21
C GLY A 7 58.84 20.78 44.33
N ILE A 8 57.61 21.29 44.21
CA ILE A 8 56.39 21.11 45.02
C ILE A 8 55.18 20.88 44.09
N GLY A 9 54.21 20.04 44.48
CA GLY A 9 52.91 19.92 43.81
C GLY A 9 52.04 18.83 44.46
N SER A 10 50.96 19.20 45.14
CA SER A 10 50.23 18.31 46.05
C SER A 10 48.75 18.12 45.68
N ILE A 11 48.39 16.85 45.43
CA ILE A 11 47.07 16.22 45.65
C ILE A 11 45.85 16.87 44.96
N GLY A 12 45.31 16.15 43.97
CA GLY A 12 43.87 16.07 43.67
C GLY A 12 43.50 14.59 43.55
N LEU A 13 42.47 14.12 44.27
CA LEU A 13 42.17 12.69 44.42
C LEU A 13 40.96 12.28 43.56
N ALA A 14 41.16 11.32 42.65
CA ALA A 14 40.08 10.63 41.94
C ALA A 14 40.45 9.15 41.74
N THR A 15 39.59 8.25 42.24
CA THR A 15 39.70 6.78 42.07
C THR A 15 38.83 6.42 40.85
N LEU A 16 39.36 5.88 39.74
CA LEU A 16 39.69 4.45 39.50
C LEU A 16 38.44 3.56 39.69
N LEU A 17 38.03 2.65 38.82
CA LEU A 17 38.75 1.56 38.10
C LEU A 17 37.71 0.88 37.14
N ALA A 18 37.97 0.25 35.99
CA ALA A 18 39.03 0.36 34.97
C ALA A 18 38.54 -0.34 33.66
N LEU A 19 39.27 -0.17 32.56
CA LEU A 19 39.04 -0.83 31.26
C LEU A 19 39.83 -2.15 31.12
N ALA A 20 39.41 -2.99 30.17
CA ALA A 20 40.30 -3.87 29.42
C ALA A 20 39.80 -3.97 27.96
N THR A 21 40.71 -3.88 26.99
CA THR A 21 40.41 -3.83 25.54
C THR A 21 41.39 -4.75 24.80
N GLY A 22 40.96 -5.33 23.66
CA GLY A 22 41.84 -6.15 22.81
C GLY A 22 41.30 -6.35 21.40
N CYS A 23 41.68 -5.47 20.49
CA CYS A 23 41.53 -5.61 19.03
C CYS A 23 42.88 -5.36 18.35
N GLY A 24 43.02 -5.73 17.08
CA GLY A 24 44.16 -5.38 16.24
C GLY A 24 43.81 -5.42 14.75
N ASP A 25 44.33 -4.45 14.01
CA ASP A 25 44.20 -4.23 12.56
C ASP A 25 45.22 -5.09 11.77
N SER A 26 45.39 -5.06 10.44
CA SER A 26 44.82 -4.27 9.31
C SER A 26 44.64 -5.22 8.08
N ASP A 27 44.51 -4.87 6.79
CA ASP A 27 44.70 -3.64 5.99
C ASP A 27 43.90 -3.71 4.65
N ALA A 28 43.99 -2.72 3.75
CA ALA A 28 43.21 -2.69 2.49
C ALA A 28 43.99 -2.29 1.20
N LEU A 29 43.68 -3.02 0.11
CA LEU A 29 43.77 -2.70 -1.34
C LEU A 29 44.98 -1.98 -1.97
N SER A 30 45.53 -2.58 -3.03
CA SER A 30 46.11 -1.89 -4.20
C SER A 30 46.05 -2.79 -5.45
N GLU A 31 46.38 -2.26 -6.65
CA GLU A 31 45.94 -2.81 -7.94
C GLU A 31 47.00 -3.58 -8.78
N SER A 32 46.46 -4.37 -9.73
CA SER A 32 46.93 -4.57 -11.12
C SER A 32 47.86 -5.75 -11.52
N ALA A 33 47.34 -6.49 -12.52
CA ALA A 33 47.98 -6.99 -13.76
C ALA A 33 48.86 -8.28 -13.83
N SER A 34 48.51 -9.07 -14.86
CA SER A 34 49.33 -9.91 -15.76
C SER A 34 49.90 -11.28 -15.36
N ASP A 35 49.20 -12.31 -15.87
CA ASP A 35 49.69 -13.28 -16.88
C ASP A 35 50.55 -14.51 -16.49
N SER A 36 50.38 -15.57 -17.29
CA SER A 36 50.93 -16.93 -17.24
C SER A 36 50.47 -17.81 -16.04
N GLY A 37 50.19 -19.11 -16.21
CA GLY A 37 50.08 -19.91 -17.43
C GLY A 37 50.65 -21.33 -17.30
N THR A 38 50.09 -22.28 -18.08
CA THR A 38 50.47 -23.71 -18.22
C THR A 38 49.66 -24.70 -17.39
N ALA A 39 49.21 -25.76 -18.06
CA ALA A 39 48.34 -26.82 -17.55
C ALA A 39 49.11 -28.03 -16.99
N ALA A 40 48.38 -28.91 -16.31
CA ALA A 40 48.52 -30.35 -16.50
C ALA A 40 47.14 -31.02 -16.33
N SER A 41 46.86 -32.05 -17.14
CA SER A 41 45.81 -33.03 -16.88
C SER A 41 46.34 -34.13 -15.96
N ASP A 42 45.45 -34.96 -15.41
CA ASP A 42 45.30 -36.35 -15.87
C ASP A 42 44.11 -37.03 -15.17
N SER A 43 43.75 -38.23 -15.64
CA SER A 43 42.55 -38.98 -15.27
C SER A 43 42.80 -40.02 -14.16
N ASP A 44 41.73 -40.57 -13.58
CA ASP A 44 41.34 -41.98 -13.84
C ASP A 44 40.06 -42.40 -13.10
N SER A 45 39.45 -43.50 -13.59
CA SER A 45 38.37 -44.27 -12.97
C SER A 45 38.93 -45.21 -11.86
N ASP A 46 38.19 -46.02 -11.09
CA ASP A 46 37.01 -46.83 -11.42
C ASP A 46 36.35 -47.50 -10.18
N SER A 47 35.19 -48.12 -10.41
CA SER A 47 34.66 -49.36 -9.79
C SER A 47 34.47 -49.53 -8.25
N THR A 48 33.18 -49.52 -7.84
CA THR A 48 32.45 -50.56 -7.05
C THR A 48 32.98 -51.19 -5.74
N SER A 49 32.11 -51.30 -4.72
CA SER A 49 31.83 -52.57 -4.00
C SER A 49 30.52 -52.52 -3.18
N ASP A 50 29.90 -53.67 -2.92
CA ASP A 50 28.50 -53.84 -2.47
C ASP A 50 28.31 -54.17 -0.97
N SER A 51 27.13 -53.85 -0.42
CA SER A 51 26.29 -54.69 0.50
C SER A 51 25.04 -53.87 0.95
N GLU A 52 23.79 -54.35 0.92
CA GLU A 52 23.17 -55.55 1.52
C GLU A 52 23.10 -55.48 3.07
N SER A 53 21.97 -55.64 3.77
CA SER A 53 20.60 -56.02 3.35
C SER A 53 19.49 -55.64 4.36
N SER A 54 18.25 -55.86 3.93
CA SER A 54 16.89 -55.59 4.47
C SER A 54 16.47 -56.12 5.87
N SER A 55 15.51 -55.44 6.51
CA SER A 55 14.21 -55.97 7.03
C SER A 55 13.40 -54.80 7.66
N GLU A 56 12.12 -54.50 7.38
CA GLU A 56 10.85 -55.28 7.30
C GLU A 56 10.43 -55.91 8.64
N SER A 57 9.17 -55.88 9.11
CA SER A 57 7.87 -55.44 8.55
C SER A 57 6.97 -54.83 9.67
N GLY A 58 5.80 -54.18 9.43
CA GLY A 58 4.47 -54.80 9.19
C GLY A 58 3.83 -55.37 10.47
N SER A 59 2.53 -55.23 10.79
CA SER A 59 1.35 -54.78 10.02
C SER A 59 0.13 -54.43 10.93
N GLU A 60 -1.09 -54.32 10.38
CA GLU A 60 -2.28 -53.62 10.92
C GLU A 60 -3.27 -54.51 11.71
N SER A 61 -4.33 -53.94 12.32
CA SER A 61 -5.71 -54.51 12.32
C SER A 61 -6.77 -53.56 12.93
N ASP A 62 -8.04 -53.87 12.64
CA ASP A 62 -9.25 -53.04 12.81
C ASP A 62 -10.21 -53.59 13.89
N GLY A 63 -11.26 -52.85 14.30
CA GLY A 63 -12.53 -53.49 14.77
C GLY A 63 -13.28 -53.03 16.06
N SER A 64 -14.31 -52.20 15.85
CA SER A 64 -15.72 -52.39 16.33
C SER A 64 -16.16 -52.27 17.82
N THR A 65 -17.01 -51.26 18.07
CA THR A 65 -18.29 -51.25 18.85
C THR A 65 -18.40 -51.71 20.32
N THR A 66 -18.96 -50.83 21.19
CA THR A 66 -20.24 -51.05 21.92
C THR A 66 -20.73 -49.75 22.60
N ALA A 67 -21.95 -49.74 23.16
CA ALA A 67 -22.57 -48.56 23.79
C ALA A 67 -23.04 -48.85 25.24
N GLY A 68 -23.18 -47.81 26.07
CA GLY A 68 -23.71 -47.90 27.44
C GLY A 68 -24.07 -46.53 28.05
N THR A 69 -25.15 -46.49 28.83
CA THR A 69 -25.73 -45.30 29.50
C THR A 69 -25.43 -45.29 31.01
N ASP A 70 -25.38 -44.11 31.65
CA ASP A 70 -26.37 -43.61 32.64
C ASP A 70 -25.80 -42.43 33.51
N SER A 71 -26.68 -41.80 34.28
CA SER A 71 -26.61 -40.72 35.29
C SER A 71 -25.49 -40.79 36.37
N GLY A 72 -25.24 -39.75 37.20
CA GLY A 72 -25.76 -38.36 37.26
C GLY A 72 -25.79 -37.75 38.69
N THR A 73 -26.20 -36.47 38.82
CA THR A 73 -26.62 -35.73 40.05
C THR A 73 -25.59 -35.31 41.14
N SER A 74 -26.02 -34.33 41.95
CA SER A 74 -25.38 -33.63 43.11
C SER A 74 -24.18 -32.71 42.78
N ASP A 75 -24.17 -31.40 43.08
CA ASP A 75 -24.72 -30.53 44.16
C ASP A 75 -23.89 -30.43 45.45
N SER A 76 -23.15 -29.32 45.59
CA SER A 76 -22.78 -28.57 46.81
C SER A 76 -21.99 -27.34 46.30
N SER A 77 -22.36 -26.06 46.49
CA SER A 77 -22.72 -25.32 47.71
C SER A 77 -21.54 -25.27 48.71
N THR A 78 -21.16 -24.15 49.34
CA THR A 78 -21.62 -22.72 49.26
C THR A 78 -20.58 -21.84 49.98
N SER A 79 -20.82 -20.52 50.04
CA SER A 79 -20.41 -19.59 51.13
C SER A 79 -18.95 -19.11 51.20
N ASP A 80 -18.62 -17.92 51.75
CA ASP A 80 -19.35 -16.63 51.86
C ASP A 80 -18.39 -15.53 52.40
N SER A 81 -18.83 -14.27 52.35
CA SER A 81 -18.25 -13.07 53.01
C SER A 81 -16.94 -12.52 52.37
N ALA A 82 -16.74 -11.22 52.11
CA ALA A 82 -17.12 -9.95 52.79
C ALA A 82 -16.34 -9.71 54.11
N THR A 83 -16.01 -8.48 54.54
CA THR A 83 -16.53 -7.11 54.27
C THR A 83 -15.44 -6.01 54.26
N SER A 84 -15.84 -4.74 54.08
CA SER A 84 -15.37 -3.52 54.80
C SER A 84 -13.97 -2.91 54.56
N ASP A 85 -13.74 -1.57 54.58
CA ASP A 85 -14.68 -0.41 54.56
C ASP A 85 -14.02 0.97 54.26
N THR A 86 -14.85 1.91 53.75
CA THR A 86 -14.92 3.39 53.88
C THR A 86 -13.71 4.34 53.99
N SER A 87 -13.69 5.38 53.13
CA SER A 87 -13.87 6.83 53.48
C SER A 87 -13.80 7.68 52.18
N ASP A 88 -14.83 8.42 51.74
CA ASP A 88 -15.26 9.79 52.14
C ASP A 88 -14.15 10.89 52.01
N SER A 89 -14.42 12.13 51.57
CA SER A 89 -15.69 12.90 51.60
C SER A 89 -15.90 13.92 50.45
N ASP A 90 -17.13 14.47 50.37
CA ASP A 90 -17.59 15.81 49.89
C ASP A 90 -17.17 16.32 48.49
N ASP A 91 -18.05 16.64 47.52
CA ASP A 91 -19.27 17.50 47.47
C ASP A 91 -19.02 19.02 47.35
N THR A 92 -19.50 19.61 46.25
CA THR A 92 -20.31 20.85 46.25
C THR A 92 -20.97 21.10 44.90
N THR A 93 -22.30 21.10 44.84
CA THR A 93 -23.08 21.48 43.65
C THR A 93 -23.27 22.99 43.52
N LEU A 94 -23.17 23.56 42.30
CA LEU A 94 -23.90 24.77 41.93
C LEU A 94 -24.39 24.74 40.48
N THR A 95 -25.70 24.89 40.32
CA THR A 95 -26.39 25.17 39.04
C THR A 95 -26.82 26.63 39.00
N SER A 96 -26.75 27.26 37.82
CA SER A 96 -27.41 28.55 37.57
C SER A 96 -27.84 28.65 36.11
N ASP A 97 -29.04 29.16 35.89
CA ASP A 97 -29.79 29.21 34.62
C ASP A 97 -30.06 30.68 34.23
N ALA A 98 -30.52 30.91 32.99
CA ALA A 98 -30.97 32.19 32.43
C ALA A 98 -29.88 33.28 32.21
N THR A 99 -30.03 34.27 31.32
CA THR A 99 -31.18 34.68 30.47
C THR A 99 -30.69 35.30 29.15
N MET A 100 -31.53 35.34 28.11
CA MET A 100 -31.37 36.30 27.00
C MET A 100 -31.70 37.73 27.44
N THR A 101 -31.15 38.74 26.74
CA THR A 101 -31.64 40.12 26.76
C THR A 101 -31.74 40.68 25.33
N THR A 102 -32.82 41.42 25.05
CA THR A 102 -33.17 42.02 23.75
C THR A 102 -33.48 43.51 23.90
N ASP A 103 -32.87 44.35 23.07
CA ASP A 103 -33.29 45.71 22.65
C ASP A 103 -32.21 46.20 21.64
N ASP A 104 -32.43 46.87 20.50
CA ASP A 104 -33.55 47.70 19.98
C ASP A 104 -33.78 49.00 20.79
N THR A 105 -34.13 50.19 20.27
CA THR A 105 -34.31 50.77 18.91
C THR A 105 -33.50 52.11 18.87
N VAL A 106 -33.44 53.03 17.89
CA VAL A 106 -34.03 53.26 16.55
C VAL A 106 -33.09 54.21 15.76
N GLY A 107 -33.26 54.39 14.45
CA GLY A 107 -32.49 55.40 13.68
C GLY A 107 -32.91 55.57 12.20
N THR A 108 -34.13 56.05 11.94
CA THR A 108 -34.79 56.02 10.61
C THR A 108 -34.62 57.29 9.75
N THR A 109 -35.04 57.19 8.47
CA THR A 109 -35.26 58.25 7.43
C THR A 109 -34.01 58.69 6.63
N THR A 110 -34.04 58.91 5.29
CA THR A 110 -35.13 58.81 4.29
C THR A 110 -34.62 58.56 2.83
N ASP A 111 -35.51 58.03 1.99
CA ASP A 111 -35.51 57.85 0.52
C ASP A 111 -35.80 59.20 -0.23
N PRO A 112 -35.94 59.36 -1.58
CA PRO A 112 -35.69 58.47 -2.75
C PRO A 112 -34.91 59.13 -3.95
N SER A 113 -34.90 58.44 -5.11
CA SER A 113 -34.73 58.94 -6.52
C SER A 113 -33.33 59.40 -6.96
N ASP A 114 -32.88 59.22 -8.21
CA ASP A 114 -33.63 59.10 -9.48
C ASP A 114 -33.15 58.01 -10.46
N THR A 115 -33.97 57.73 -11.48
CA THR A 115 -33.65 56.91 -12.67
C THR A 115 -33.06 57.75 -13.81
N ASP A 116 -32.25 57.15 -14.68
CA ASP A 116 -32.45 57.36 -16.13
C ASP A 116 -32.02 56.15 -16.98
N THR A 117 -32.56 56.10 -18.20
CA THR A 117 -32.33 55.11 -19.25
C THR A 117 -31.83 55.80 -20.52
N THR A 118 -31.07 55.12 -21.37
CA THR A 118 -31.05 55.46 -22.81
C THR A 118 -30.61 54.27 -23.66
N THR A 119 -31.04 54.27 -24.91
CA THR A 119 -30.83 53.22 -25.93
C THR A 119 -30.58 53.88 -27.30
N ASP A 120 -30.37 53.04 -28.32
CA ASP A 120 -30.57 53.35 -29.75
C ASP A 120 -29.35 53.97 -30.53
N PRO A 121 -29.33 54.01 -31.88
CA PRO A 121 -28.69 52.92 -32.64
C PRO A 121 -27.86 53.42 -33.87
N SER A 122 -27.74 52.57 -34.92
CA SER A 122 -27.16 52.83 -36.26
C SER A 122 -25.62 52.92 -36.31
N ASP A 123 -24.94 52.64 -37.42
CA ASP A 123 -25.39 52.51 -38.82
C ASP A 123 -24.92 51.24 -39.54
N THR A 124 -25.59 50.93 -40.65
CA THR A 124 -25.15 49.96 -41.67
C THR A 124 -24.37 50.64 -42.79
N ASP A 125 -23.38 49.97 -43.38
CA ASP A 125 -23.22 50.02 -44.85
C ASP A 125 -22.62 48.72 -45.40
N THR A 126 -22.97 48.41 -46.65
CA THR A 126 -22.47 47.27 -47.43
C THR A 126 -22.07 47.77 -48.82
N THR A 127 -20.78 47.68 -49.15
CA THR A 127 -20.30 47.90 -50.52
C THR A 127 -19.48 46.71 -51.00
N THR A 128 -19.65 46.39 -52.28
CA THR A 128 -19.12 45.21 -52.97
C THR A 128 -18.11 45.61 -54.06
N ASP A 129 -17.60 44.59 -54.75
CA ASP A 129 -16.97 44.67 -56.08
C ASP A 129 -15.44 45.00 -56.09
N PRO A 130 -14.70 44.71 -57.18
CA PRO A 130 -13.92 43.47 -57.17
C PRO A 130 -12.50 43.63 -57.79
N THR A 131 -11.87 42.49 -58.10
CA THR A 131 -10.77 42.31 -59.09
C THR A 131 -9.52 43.17 -58.94
N ASP A 132 -8.38 42.52 -58.68
CA ASP A 132 -7.55 42.16 -59.85
C ASP A 132 -6.81 40.83 -59.62
N THR A 133 -6.35 40.23 -60.70
CA THR A 133 -5.53 39.01 -60.74
C THR A 133 -4.08 39.35 -61.10
N ASP A 134 -3.12 38.74 -60.40
CA ASP A 134 -1.98 38.16 -61.12
C ASP A 134 -1.49 36.91 -60.39
N ALA A 135 -0.79 36.02 -61.11
CA ALA A 135 -0.43 34.70 -60.64
C ALA A 135 1.08 34.46 -60.70
N THR A 136 1.66 34.02 -59.58
CA THR A 136 2.99 33.40 -59.54
C THR A 136 2.88 32.02 -58.90
N THR A 137 2.92 30.98 -59.72
CA THR A 137 2.87 29.57 -59.30
C THR A 137 4.26 29.03 -59.00
N ASP A 138 4.46 28.56 -57.77
CA ASP A 138 5.19 27.32 -57.46
C ASP A 138 4.67 26.79 -56.10
N PRO A 139 4.86 25.52 -55.72
CA PRO A 139 3.86 24.78 -54.94
C PRO A 139 4.40 24.37 -53.55
N THR A 140 3.82 23.29 -53.00
CA THR A 140 4.12 22.70 -51.68
C THR A 140 3.81 23.62 -50.50
N ASP A 141 2.53 23.93 -50.34
CA ASP A 141 1.90 23.69 -49.04
C ASP A 141 0.51 23.09 -49.24
N THR A 142 0.34 21.83 -48.82
CA THR A 142 -0.94 21.11 -48.81
C THR A 142 -1.00 20.25 -47.56
N ASP A 143 -0.92 20.89 -46.39
CA ASP A 143 -1.42 20.31 -45.15
C ASP A 143 -2.95 20.19 -45.21
N THR A 144 -3.42 19.25 -46.02
CA THR A 144 -4.68 18.57 -45.78
C THR A 144 -4.48 17.68 -44.57
N ASP A 145 -4.60 18.26 -43.39
CA ASP A 145 -4.45 17.60 -42.10
C ASP A 145 -5.64 16.67 -41.83
N THR A 146 -5.66 15.57 -42.59
CA THR A 146 -6.53 14.41 -42.40
C THR A 146 -5.68 13.25 -41.92
N ASP A 147 -5.39 13.24 -40.62
CA ASP A 147 -5.26 12.01 -39.84
C ASP A 147 -5.50 12.31 -38.35
N THR A 148 -6.75 12.18 -37.92
CA THR A 148 -7.12 12.06 -36.50
C THR A 148 -8.01 10.84 -36.32
N GLU A 149 -7.51 9.67 -36.73
CA GLU A 149 -7.77 8.48 -35.92
C GLU A 149 -7.17 8.75 -34.53
N GLY A 150 -7.94 8.47 -33.47
CA GLY A 150 -7.73 9.10 -32.16
C GLY A 150 -6.33 8.86 -31.60
N MET A 151 -5.61 9.95 -31.30
CA MET A 151 -4.42 9.86 -30.46
C MET A 151 -4.79 9.18 -29.14
N ILE A 152 -3.99 8.19 -28.74
CA ILE A 152 -4.11 7.58 -27.42
C ILE A 152 -3.72 8.64 -26.40
N GLU A 153 -4.69 9.14 -25.64
CA GLU A 153 -4.46 10.08 -24.55
C GLU A 153 -3.83 9.34 -23.37
N CYS A 154 -2.49 9.36 -23.33
CA CYS A 154 -1.71 8.78 -22.24
C CYS A 154 -2.01 9.57 -20.95
N GLY A 155 -2.81 8.99 -20.07
CA GLY A 155 -3.32 9.66 -18.88
C GLY A 155 -2.52 9.39 -17.61
N ASN A 156 -2.91 10.08 -16.55
CA ASN A 156 -2.67 9.61 -15.19
C ASN A 156 -3.46 8.31 -14.95
N LEU A 157 -3.12 7.56 -13.90
CA LEU A 157 -3.88 6.38 -13.51
C LEU A 157 -5.20 6.83 -12.85
N PRO A 158 -6.38 6.48 -13.41
CA PRO A 158 -7.64 6.67 -12.70
C PRO A 158 -7.73 5.67 -11.54
N VAL A 159 -8.20 6.12 -10.38
CA VAL A 159 -8.18 5.32 -9.16
C VAL A 159 -9.54 5.31 -8.48
N THR A 160 -10.05 4.11 -8.20
CA THR A 160 -11.17 3.92 -7.31
C THR A 160 -10.66 3.58 -5.92
N TYR A 161 -10.81 4.51 -4.97
CA TYR A 161 -10.56 4.24 -3.56
C TYR A 161 -11.83 3.74 -2.87
N ARG A 162 -11.70 2.94 -1.82
CA ARG A 162 -12.82 2.63 -0.91
C ARG A 162 -12.40 2.77 0.53
N ASP A 163 -13.11 3.62 1.27
CA ASP A 163 -12.93 3.84 2.71
C ASP A 163 -13.78 2.86 3.51
N PHE A 164 -13.21 2.18 4.51
CA PHE A 164 -13.90 1.15 5.29
C PHE A 164 -14.42 1.68 6.62
N MET A 165 -15.60 1.17 7.01
CA MET A 165 -16.22 1.47 8.30
C MET A 165 -15.31 1.04 9.47
N PRO A 166 -15.44 1.69 10.64
CA PRO A 166 -14.71 1.27 11.82
C PRO A 166 -15.13 -0.14 12.27
N LEU A 167 -14.16 -0.92 12.76
CA LEU A 167 -14.33 -2.33 13.17
C LEU A 167 -14.68 -3.32 12.04
N HIS A 168 -14.36 -3.02 10.77
CA HIS A 168 -14.32 -4.08 9.74
C HIS A 168 -13.37 -5.21 10.17
N VAL A 169 -13.71 -6.47 9.88
CA VAL A 169 -12.96 -7.63 10.40
C VAL A 169 -11.55 -7.79 9.80
N ASP A 170 -11.31 -7.21 8.62
CA ASP A 170 -10.03 -7.32 7.90
C ASP A 170 -9.13 -6.06 7.97
N PHE A 171 -9.64 -4.92 8.45
CA PHE A 171 -8.91 -3.64 8.52
C PHE A 171 -8.75 -3.18 9.98
N GLY A 172 -7.63 -2.52 10.30
CA GLY A 172 -7.19 -2.13 11.65
C GLY A 172 -6.15 -3.10 12.23
N CYS A 173 -5.12 -2.57 12.91
CA CYS A 173 -3.88 -3.25 13.29
C CYS A 173 -4.00 -4.32 14.40
N HIS A 174 -5.20 -4.84 14.69
CA HIS A 174 -5.35 -6.08 15.47
C HIS A 174 -4.81 -7.32 14.75
N MET A 175 -4.66 -7.23 13.44
CA MET A 175 -3.95 -8.21 12.63
C MET A 175 -2.53 -7.71 12.33
N PHE A 176 -1.59 -8.63 12.11
CA PHE A 176 -0.19 -8.30 11.83
C PHE A 176 0.48 -9.34 10.94
N GLY A 177 1.64 -9.00 10.37
CA GLY A 177 2.58 -9.91 9.73
C GLY A 177 3.99 -9.32 9.70
N ASN A 178 5.02 -10.17 9.60
CA ASN A 178 6.44 -9.76 9.59
C ASN A 178 7.09 -9.73 8.20
N ALA A 179 6.35 -10.16 7.17
CA ALA A 179 6.75 -10.24 5.77
C ALA A 179 5.51 -10.56 4.92
N ALA A 180 5.59 -10.35 3.61
CA ALA A 180 4.52 -10.71 2.68
C ALA A 180 4.08 -12.18 2.81
N ARG A 181 2.80 -12.40 2.52
CA ARG A 181 2.11 -13.68 2.48
C ARG A 181 1.42 -13.86 1.10
N PRO A 182 2.17 -14.23 0.06
CA PRO A 182 1.60 -14.55 -1.25
C PRO A 182 0.61 -15.73 -1.24
N GLY A 183 -0.21 -15.79 -2.27
CA GLY A 183 -1.21 -16.84 -2.54
C GLY A 183 -2.52 -16.68 -1.76
N LEU A 184 -2.81 -15.48 -1.24
CA LEU A 184 -4.09 -15.14 -0.59
C LEU A 184 -5.22 -14.90 -1.60
N VAL A 185 -4.89 -14.58 -2.84
CA VAL A 185 -5.80 -14.56 -4.00
C VAL A 185 -5.46 -15.70 -4.97
N LEU A 186 -6.35 -15.96 -5.92
CA LEU A 186 -6.11 -16.89 -7.03
C LEU A 186 -5.35 -16.20 -8.17
N ASP A 187 -4.63 -16.99 -8.95
CA ASP A 187 -3.80 -16.54 -10.09
C ASP A 187 -4.59 -15.85 -11.23
N GLN A 188 -5.92 -15.84 -11.17
CA GLN A 188 -6.82 -15.27 -12.19
C GLN A 188 -7.87 -14.37 -11.56
N LEU A 189 -8.15 -13.23 -12.22
CA LEU A 189 -9.26 -12.35 -11.88
C LEU A 189 -10.62 -13.03 -12.05
N GLY A 190 -11.62 -12.53 -11.33
CA GLY A 190 -13.03 -12.88 -11.53
C GLY A 190 -13.60 -12.31 -12.83
N ASN A 191 -14.83 -12.71 -13.16
CA ASN A 191 -15.57 -12.17 -14.33
C ASN A 191 -15.98 -10.69 -14.17
N ASP A 192 -15.68 -10.10 -13.03
CA ASP A 192 -15.83 -8.70 -12.63
C ASP A 192 -14.49 -7.93 -12.66
N ASN A 193 -13.44 -8.56 -13.19
CA ASN A 193 -12.04 -8.08 -13.20
C ASN A 193 -11.45 -7.86 -11.79
N LYS A 194 -11.96 -8.51 -10.73
CA LYS A 194 -11.46 -8.32 -9.36
C LYS A 194 -10.68 -9.54 -8.85
N PRO A 195 -9.77 -9.40 -7.86
CA PRO A 195 -9.06 -10.53 -7.30
C PRO A 195 -10.04 -11.51 -6.65
N VAL A 196 -9.81 -12.80 -6.81
CA VAL A 196 -10.64 -13.84 -6.18
C VAL A 196 -9.91 -14.40 -4.97
N TYR A 197 -10.53 -14.34 -3.79
CA TYR A 197 -10.00 -14.95 -2.56
C TYR A 197 -9.62 -16.41 -2.77
N ASN A 198 -8.43 -16.81 -2.32
CA ASN A 198 -8.01 -18.20 -2.31
C ASN A 198 -8.43 -18.89 -1.01
N PRO A 199 -9.38 -19.84 -1.02
CA PRO A 199 -9.79 -20.58 0.18
C PRO A 199 -8.76 -21.64 0.62
N ASN A 200 -7.71 -21.90 -0.16
CA ASN A 200 -6.63 -22.84 0.16
C ASN A 200 -5.26 -22.16 -0.11
N PRO A 201 -4.91 -21.09 0.63
CA PRO A 201 -3.64 -20.41 0.45
C PRO A 201 -2.46 -21.35 0.74
N PRO A 202 -1.31 -21.18 0.07
CA PRO A 202 -0.13 -21.98 0.34
C PRO A 202 0.36 -21.80 1.79
N PRO A 203 1.20 -22.73 2.30
CA PRO A 203 1.89 -22.54 3.58
C PRO A 203 2.61 -21.18 3.64
N PRO A 204 2.73 -20.57 4.83
CA PRO A 204 3.48 -19.32 4.96
C PRO A 204 4.94 -19.46 4.48
N PRO A 205 5.56 -18.37 3.98
CA PRO A 205 7.00 -18.34 3.74
C PRO A 205 7.82 -18.76 4.96
N GLY A 206 9.05 -19.23 4.74
CA GLY A 206 9.93 -19.66 5.83
C GLY A 206 10.22 -18.54 6.83
N ASN A 207 9.96 -18.79 8.12
CA ASN A 207 10.06 -17.82 9.23
C ASN A 207 9.02 -16.68 9.21
N TRP A 208 7.96 -16.81 8.40
CA TRP A 208 6.81 -15.91 8.47
C TRP A 208 6.06 -16.07 9.79
N ASN A 209 5.62 -14.95 10.36
CA ASN A 209 4.87 -14.85 11.61
C ASN A 209 3.86 -13.70 11.52
N GLY A 210 2.58 -14.03 11.67
CA GLY A 210 1.46 -13.10 11.53
C GLY A 210 0.14 -13.72 11.96
N SER A 211 -0.92 -12.92 11.97
CA SER A 211 -2.29 -13.41 12.20
C SER A 211 -2.68 -14.46 11.17
N ASN A 212 -3.32 -15.55 11.60
CA ASN A 212 -3.73 -16.63 10.70
C ASN A 212 -5.22 -16.96 10.92
N PRO A 213 -6.09 -16.70 9.93
CA PRO A 213 -5.80 -16.21 8.58
C PRO A 213 -5.37 -14.73 8.54
N GLN A 214 -4.86 -14.28 7.38
CA GLN A 214 -4.54 -12.87 7.07
C GLN A 214 -5.73 -12.08 6.50
N ILE A 215 -6.77 -12.81 6.08
CA ILE A 215 -8.03 -12.32 5.54
C ILE A 215 -9.10 -13.24 6.15
N THR A 216 -10.03 -12.68 6.91
CA THR A 216 -10.94 -13.40 7.82
C THR A 216 -11.78 -14.44 7.10
N SER A 217 -12.28 -14.11 5.90
CA SER A 217 -13.13 -15.00 5.11
C SER A 217 -13.22 -14.59 3.64
N GLN A 218 -13.70 -15.50 2.79
CA GLN A 218 -14.15 -15.17 1.43
C GLN A 218 -15.27 -14.12 1.41
N ALA A 219 -16.11 -14.08 2.44
CA ALA A 219 -17.22 -13.12 2.52
C ALA A 219 -16.71 -11.70 2.74
N SER A 220 -15.82 -11.51 3.72
CA SER A 220 -15.22 -10.20 4.01
C SER A 220 -14.28 -9.74 2.90
N PHE A 221 -13.55 -10.64 2.24
CA PHE A 221 -12.76 -10.27 1.06
C PHE A 221 -13.61 -9.75 -0.11
N ALA A 222 -14.83 -10.28 -0.30
CA ALA A 222 -15.72 -9.79 -1.35
C ALA A 222 -16.15 -8.31 -1.13
N GLU A 223 -16.01 -7.80 0.10
CA GLU A 223 -16.30 -6.42 0.48
C GLU A 223 -15.12 -5.46 0.18
N TRP A 224 -13.90 -5.95 -0.08
CA TRP A 224 -12.71 -5.10 -0.28
C TRP A 224 -12.80 -4.24 -1.55
N TYR A 225 -13.13 -4.85 -2.68
CA TYR A 225 -13.10 -4.19 -4.00
C TYR A 225 -14.48 -3.97 -4.62
N ASN A 226 -15.55 -4.09 -3.83
CA ASN A 226 -16.92 -3.85 -4.28
C ASN A 226 -17.60 -2.79 -3.39
N PRO A 227 -18.46 -1.91 -3.95
CA PRO A 227 -19.25 -0.98 -3.15
C PRO A 227 -20.31 -1.74 -2.33
N VAL A 228 -20.15 -1.76 -1.01
CA VAL A 228 -21.07 -2.45 -0.07
C VAL A 228 -21.69 -1.44 0.89
N PRO A 229 -23.02 -1.23 0.84
CA PRO A 229 -23.72 -0.29 1.71
C PRO A 229 -23.45 -0.54 3.19
N ASP A 230 -23.28 0.55 3.94
CA ASP A 230 -22.95 0.57 5.37
C ASP A 230 -21.61 -0.11 5.75
N VAL A 231 -20.82 -0.59 4.78
CA VAL A 231 -19.49 -1.22 4.99
C VAL A 231 -18.36 -0.38 4.43
N ASN A 232 -18.50 0.14 3.21
CA ASN A 232 -17.49 1.02 2.59
C ASN A 232 -18.10 2.19 1.80
N ILE A 233 -17.27 3.21 1.53
CA ILE A 233 -17.62 4.38 0.73
C ILE A 233 -16.63 4.48 -0.43
N GLU A 234 -17.14 4.39 -1.66
CA GLU A 234 -16.33 4.52 -2.87
C GLU A 234 -16.04 5.98 -3.20
N ILE A 235 -14.76 6.30 -3.44
CA ILE A 235 -14.25 7.66 -3.65
C ILE A 235 -13.33 7.61 -4.89
N GLN A 236 -13.70 8.34 -5.93
CA GLN A 236 -12.93 8.43 -7.17
C GLN A 236 -11.77 9.42 -7.03
N GLY A 237 -10.63 9.09 -7.63
CA GLY A 237 -9.41 9.88 -7.61
C GLY A 237 -8.42 9.49 -8.71
N GLU A 238 -7.16 9.91 -8.56
CA GLU A 238 -6.18 9.91 -9.64
C GLU A 238 -4.75 9.80 -9.07
N ILE A 239 -3.87 9.04 -9.74
CA ILE A 239 -2.43 8.97 -9.44
C ILE A 239 -1.64 9.38 -10.68
N ALA A 240 -0.98 10.54 -10.57
CA ALA A 240 -0.09 11.06 -11.60
C ALA A 240 1.32 10.48 -11.45
N LEU A 241 1.79 9.76 -12.47
CA LEU A 241 3.19 9.34 -12.58
C LEU A 241 4.03 10.48 -13.18
N MET A 242 5.28 10.62 -12.74
CA MET A 242 6.24 11.60 -13.29
C MET A 242 7.47 10.89 -13.85
N GLU A 243 7.98 11.33 -14.99
CA GLU A 243 9.25 10.82 -15.52
C GLU A 243 10.41 11.27 -14.62
N ILE A 244 11.07 10.33 -13.96
CA ILE A 244 12.20 10.59 -13.04
C ILE A 244 13.55 10.44 -13.75
N MET A 245 13.60 9.64 -14.81
CA MET A 245 14.74 9.42 -15.71
C MET A 245 14.17 9.04 -17.09
N PRO A 246 14.90 9.23 -18.21
CA PRO A 246 14.39 8.94 -19.55
C PRO A 246 13.81 7.53 -19.69
N GLY A 247 12.50 7.44 -19.95
CA GLY A 247 11.76 6.18 -20.08
C GLY A 247 11.40 5.49 -18.76
N VAL A 248 11.52 6.16 -17.61
CA VAL A 248 11.15 5.63 -16.28
C VAL A 248 10.23 6.60 -15.55
N TRP A 249 8.99 6.17 -15.35
CA TRP A 249 7.90 6.89 -14.71
C TRP A 249 7.71 6.40 -13.28
N SER A 250 7.43 7.31 -12.34
CA SER A 250 7.28 6.99 -10.93
C SER A 250 6.22 7.83 -10.23
N PHE A 251 5.52 7.24 -9.27
CA PHE A 251 4.82 7.93 -8.20
C PHE A 251 5.29 7.34 -6.88
N GLN A 252 5.55 8.18 -5.87
CA GLN A 252 5.96 7.73 -4.53
C GLN A 252 5.30 8.60 -3.45
N SER A 253 4.71 7.94 -2.46
CA SER A 253 4.40 8.53 -1.15
C SER A 253 4.79 7.56 -0.03
N ASN A 254 5.53 8.06 0.97
CA ASN A 254 5.87 7.33 2.20
C ASN A 254 4.92 7.70 3.35
N SER A 255 3.71 8.16 3.01
CA SER A 255 2.65 8.58 3.92
C SER A 255 1.33 8.65 3.12
N PHE A 256 0.98 7.55 2.46
CA PHE A 256 -0.11 7.48 1.49
C PHE A 256 -1.47 7.30 2.17
N TYR A 257 -2.06 8.39 2.67
CA TYR A 257 -3.39 8.36 3.30
C TYR A 257 -4.39 9.24 2.53
N PRO A 258 -4.75 8.88 1.27
CA PRO A 258 -5.54 9.73 0.38
C PRO A 258 -6.95 10.04 0.90
N LEU A 259 -7.49 9.24 1.83
CA LEU A 259 -8.84 9.37 2.39
C LEU A 259 -8.84 9.98 3.81
N THR A 260 -7.77 10.67 4.19
CA THR A 260 -7.69 11.36 5.50
C THR A 260 -8.77 12.44 5.59
N ASP A 261 -9.51 12.46 6.70
CA ASP A 261 -10.67 13.32 6.96
C ASP A 261 -11.84 13.16 5.95
N MET A 262 -11.86 12.08 5.15
CA MET A 262 -12.92 11.75 4.19
C MET A 262 -13.74 10.53 4.65
N GLY A 263 -14.93 10.35 4.06
CA GLY A 263 -15.78 9.16 4.27
C GLY A 263 -16.24 8.95 5.73
N TRP A 264 -15.87 7.81 6.32
CA TRP A 264 -16.04 7.47 7.73
C TRP A 264 -15.02 8.16 8.65
N GLY A 265 -13.99 8.79 8.05
CA GLY A 265 -12.93 9.51 8.74
C GLY A 265 -11.77 8.62 9.15
N ASN A 266 -10.91 9.14 10.03
CA ASN A 266 -9.62 8.52 10.39
C ASN A 266 -9.75 7.29 11.34
N ASN A 267 -10.90 6.60 11.32
CA ASN A 267 -11.19 5.36 12.05
C ASN A 267 -10.77 5.37 13.55
N VAL A 268 -10.93 6.52 14.22
CA VAL A 268 -10.35 6.82 15.54
C VAL A 268 -11.14 6.23 16.72
N THR A 269 -12.47 6.14 16.61
CA THR A 269 -13.36 5.60 17.65
C THR A 269 -14.74 5.25 17.05
N PRO A 270 -15.26 4.02 17.23
CA PRO A 270 -14.57 2.86 17.79
C PRO A 270 -13.44 2.41 16.86
N ASN A 271 -12.48 1.63 17.39
CA ASN A 271 -11.37 1.10 16.61
C ASN A 271 -10.92 -0.25 17.18
N TRP A 272 -10.09 -0.96 16.41
CA TRP A 272 -9.35 -2.10 16.92
C TRP A 272 -8.16 -1.63 17.78
N ALA A 273 -7.75 -2.48 18.72
CA ALA A 273 -6.63 -2.34 19.66
C ALA A 273 -6.45 -1.00 20.43
N GLY A 274 -7.34 -0.01 20.30
CA GLY A 274 -7.16 1.35 20.83
C GLY A 274 -6.32 2.27 19.93
N GLU A 275 -6.23 1.95 18.64
CA GLU A 275 -5.44 2.63 17.60
C GLU A 275 -5.89 4.08 17.31
N THR A 276 -5.50 5.03 18.15
CA THR A 276 -5.79 6.46 17.92
C THR A 276 -4.82 7.05 16.89
N TYR A 277 -5.18 6.98 15.61
CA TYR A 277 -4.51 7.64 14.49
C TYR A 277 -5.34 8.84 13.99
N PRO A 278 -5.44 9.95 14.75
CA PRO A 278 -6.40 11.02 14.48
C PRO A 278 -6.13 11.85 13.22
N ASP A 279 -5.00 11.65 12.56
CA ASP A 279 -4.44 12.51 11.50
C ASP A 279 -4.22 11.77 10.16
N ARG A 280 -4.79 10.57 10.01
CA ARG A 280 -4.62 9.68 8.85
C ARG A 280 -5.72 8.61 8.80
N ASN A 281 -6.21 8.27 7.62
CA ASN A 281 -7.09 7.10 7.45
C ASN A 281 -6.28 5.89 6.94
N GLY A 282 -6.16 4.85 7.77
CA GLY A 282 -5.44 3.60 7.48
C GLY A 282 -6.34 2.37 7.36
N ALA A 283 -7.52 2.53 6.77
CA ALA A 283 -8.45 1.43 6.48
C ALA A 283 -9.12 1.65 5.12
N PHE A 284 -8.35 1.46 4.04
CA PHE A 284 -8.85 1.71 2.68
C PHE A 284 -8.24 0.77 1.63
N THR A 285 -8.96 0.59 0.52
CA THR A 285 -8.40 -0.04 -0.69
C THR A 285 -8.13 0.97 -1.78
N THR A 286 -7.16 0.64 -2.64
CA THR A 286 -6.85 1.34 -3.89
C THR A 286 -7.04 0.37 -5.05
N GLU A 287 -7.88 0.71 -6.02
CA GLU A 287 -8.16 -0.07 -7.23
C GLU A 287 -7.85 0.75 -8.47
N ILE A 288 -7.05 0.19 -9.39
CA ILE A 288 -6.62 0.82 -10.65
C ILE A 288 -6.90 -0.15 -11.79
N HIS A 289 -7.66 0.30 -12.78
CA HIS A 289 -7.93 -0.42 -14.02
C HIS A 289 -7.42 0.40 -15.21
N THR A 290 -6.45 -0.13 -15.95
CA THR A 290 -5.87 0.54 -17.11
C THR A 290 -5.43 -0.47 -18.17
N ASN A 291 -5.09 0.02 -19.37
CA ASN A 291 -4.49 -0.73 -20.45
C ASN A 291 -3.15 -0.09 -20.83
N PHE A 292 -2.24 -0.90 -21.37
CA PHE A 292 -0.97 -0.42 -21.92
C PHE A 292 -0.60 -1.19 -23.19
N VAL A 293 0.28 -0.62 -24.01
CA VAL A 293 0.86 -1.33 -25.17
C VAL A 293 2.21 -1.92 -24.78
N TYR A 294 2.32 -3.25 -24.84
CA TYR A 294 3.55 -3.94 -24.47
C TYR A 294 4.68 -3.69 -25.47
N THR A 295 5.83 -3.25 -24.94
CA THR A 295 7.10 -3.05 -25.64
C THR A 295 8.20 -3.85 -24.92
N PRO A 296 9.05 -4.62 -25.63
CA PRO A 296 10.12 -5.38 -25.00
C PRO A 296 11.07 -4.54 -24.13
N GLY A 297 11.50 -5.12 -23.00
CA GLY A 297 12.28 -4.44 -21.95
C GLY A 297 11.43 -3.64 -20.96
N GLN A 298 10.10 -3.75 -20.99
CA GLN A 298 9.22 -3.12 -20.00
C GLN A 298 9.22 -3.86 -18.66
N SER A 299 9.13 -3.08 -17.58
CA SER A 299 9.00 -3.59 -16.21
C SER A 299 8.01 -2.76 -15.40
N PHE A 300 7.35 -3.37 -14.44
CA PHE A 300 6.53 -2.71 -13.43
C PHE A 300 7.00 -3.13 -12.03
N THR A 301 7.30 -2.16 -11.18
CA THR A 301 7.78 -2.31 -9.82
C THR A 301 6.75 -1.71 -8.86
N PHE A 302 6.38 -2.46 -7.83
CA PHE A 302 5.66 -1.91 -6.69
C PHE A 302 6.55 -1.93 -5.44
N ILE A 303 6.46 -0.88 -4.63
CA ILE A 303 7.11 -0.74 -3.33
C ILE A 303 6.08 -0.17 -2.34
N GLY A 304 5.73 -0.92 -1.30
CA GLY A 304 4.74 -0.45 -0.32
C GLY A 304 4.25 -1.49 0.69
N ASP A 305 3.20 -1.10 1.40
CA ASP A 305 2.50 -1.85 2.47
C ASP A 305 1.03 -1.40 2.56
N ASP A 306 0.07 -2.21 2.99
CA ASP A 306 0.13 -3.66 3.29
C ASP A 306 0.01 -4.49 1.98
N ASP A 307 -1.18 -5.07 1.71
CA ASP A 307 -1.40 -6.03 0.62
C ASP A 307 -1.34 -5.36 -0.77
N VAL A 308 -0.61 -5.93 -1.74
CA VAL A 308 -0.75 -5.60 -3.18
C VAL A 308 -0.75 -6.81 -4.10
N TRP A 309 -1.66 -6.78 -5.08
CA TRP A 309 -1.72 -7.67 -6.23
C TRP A 309 -1.73 -6.86 -7.54
N VAL A 310 -0.90 -7.25 -8.51
CA VAL A 310 -0.93 -6.73 -9.88
C VAL A 310 -1.27 -7.87 -10.82
N PHE A 311 -2.28 -7.68 -11.66
CA PHE A 311 -2.65 -8.60 -12.73
C PHE A 311 -2.35 -7.95 -14.08
N ILE A 312 -1.94 -8.77 -15.05
CA ILE A 312 -1.73 -8.38 -16.46
C ILE A 312 -2.46 -9.40 -17.33
N ASP A 313 -3.31 -8.94 -18.25
CA ASP A 313 -4.22 -9.81 -19.04
C ASP A 313 -5.05 -10.76 -18.15
N GLY A 314 -5.48 -10.24 -16.99
CA GLY A 314 -6.19 -10.97 -15.95
C GLY A 314 -5.42 -12.08 -15.22
N GLN A 315 -4.13 -12.26 -15.47
CA GLN A 315 -3.26 -13.22 -14.76
C GLN A 315 -2.40 -12.51 -13.69
N LEU A 316 -2.25 -13.12 -12.52
CA LEU A 316 -1.47 -12.57 -11.41
C LEU A 316 0.03 -12.49 -11.78
N ALA A 317 0.58 -11.29 -11.72
CA ALA A 317 1.92 -10.95 -12.21
C ALA A 317 2.86 -10.45 -11.10
N LEU A 318 2.32 -9.92 -10.00
CA LEU A 318 3.03 -9.53 -8.77
C LEU A 318 2.11 -9.79 -7.58
N ASP A 319 2.60 -10.44 -6.53
CA ASP A 319 1.85 -10.76 -5.31
C ASP A 319 2.68 -10.48 -4.06
N ILE A 320 2.34 -9.38 -3.40
CA ILE A 320 2.78 -9.03 -2.05
C ILE A 320 1.54 -8.91 -1.13
N GLY A 321 0.62 -9.87 -1.20
CA GLY A 321 -0.52 -9.93 -0.28
C GLY A 321 -0.10 -10.15 1.17
N GLY A 322 -1.02 -9.85 2.10
CA GLY A 322 -0.84 -9.96 3.54
C GLY A 322 -0.17 -8.74 4.19
N LEU A 323 -0.37 -8.62 5.51
CA LEU A 323 0.12 -7.50 6.30
C LEU A 323 1.65 -7.55 6.47
N HIS A 324 2.33 -6.45 6.19
CA HIS A 324 3.78 -6.34 6.31
C HIS A 324 4.27 -4.88 6.27
N SER A 325 5.42 -4.59 6.89
CA SER A 325 6.17 -3.37 6.57
C SER A 325 6.73 -3.42 5.14
N GLN A 326 6.80 -2.27 4.47
CA GLN A 326 7.26 -2.04 3.10
C GLN A 326 8.06 -3.18 2.45
N VAL A 327 7.43 -3.87 1.50
CA VAL A 327 8.08 -4.84 0.61
C VAL A 327 8.22 -4.22 -0.78
N SER A 328 9.14 -4.75 -1.58
CA SER A 328 9.29 -4.42 -3.00
C SER A 328 9.31 -5.70 -3.83
N ASP A 329 8.60 -5.69 -4.95
CA ASP A 329 8.72 -6.71 -5.99
C ASP A 329 8.66 -6.06 -7.39
N THR A 330 9.05 -6.78 -8.43
CA THR A 330 9.14 -6.26 -9.81
C THR A 330 8.87 -7.34 -10.85
N VAL A 331 7.83 -7.12 -11.65
CA VAL A 331 7.58 -7.94 -12.84
C VAL A 331 8.34 -7.37 -14.04
N ASN A 332 9.08 -8.24 -14.72
CA ASN A 332 9.63 -7.99 -16.05
C ASN A 332 8.65 -8.54 -17.09
N LEU A 333 8.09 -7.68 -17.94
CA LEU A 333 7.02 -8.08 -18.86
C LEU A 333 7.50 -9.04 -19.96
N ASP A 334 8.82 -9.07 -20.24
CA ASP A 334 9.43 -10.00 -21.19
C ASP A 334 9.28 -11.48 -20.77
N THR A 335 9.03 -11.77 -19.48
CA THR A 335 8.86 -13.15 -18.98
C THR A 335 7.42 -13.67 -19.10
N LEU A 336 6.44 -12.76 -19.31
CA LEU A 336 5.01 -13.07 -19.30
C LEU A 336 4.48 -13.65 -20.64
N GLY A 337 5.32 -13.70 -21.69
CA GLY A 337 4.94 -14.24 -23.00
C GLY A 337 4.06 -13.32 -23.85
N LEU A 338 3.99 -12.04 -23.50
CA LEU A 338 3.23 -11.01 -24.23
C LEU A 338 3.75 -10.82 -25.67
N THR A 339 2.86 -10.42 -26.58
CA THR A 339 3.20 -10.14 -27.99
C THR A 339 3.50 -8.65 -28.17
N PRO A 340 4.69 -8.27 -28.68
CA PRO A 340 5.07 -6.86 -28.85
C PRO A 340 4.09 -6.05 -29.70
N ASN A 341 3.79 -4.82 -29.29
CA ASN A 341 2.82 -3.92 -29.90
C ASN A 341 1.36 -4.44 -29.85
N GLN A 342 1.02 -5.26 -28.85
CA GLN A 342 -0.37 -5.55 -28.49
C GLN A 342 -0.74 -4.83 -27.19
N MET A 343 -2.03 -4.53 -27.04
CA MET A 343 -2.60 -3.91 -25.85
C MET A 343 -3.02 -4.98 -24.84
N TYR A 344 -2.72 -4.75 -23.57
CA TYR A 344 -3.03 -5.65 -22.45
C TYR A 344 -3.61 -4.85 -21.28
N SER A 345 -4.46 -5.48 -20.47
CA SER A 345 -4.89 -4.89 -19.19
C SER A 345 -3.72 -4.86 -18.21
N LEU A 346 -3.73 -3.86 -17.32
CA LEU A 346 -2.99 -3.84 -16.08
C LEU A 346 -3.94 -3.41 -14.98
N ASP A 347 -4.10 -4.28 -13.99
CA ASP A 347 -5.11 -4.17 -12.94
C ASP A 347 -4.39 -4.26 -11.58
N VAL A 348 -4.44 -3.18 -10.78
CA VAL A 348 -3.71 -3.08 -9.51
C VAL A 348 -4.69 -2.97 -8.35
N PHE A 349 -4.49 -3.81 -7.35
CA PHE A 349 -5.30 -3.90 -6.15
C PHE A 349 -4.40 -3.79 -4.94
N HIS A 350 -4.60 -2.73 -4.15
CA HIS A 350 -3.87 -2.47 -2.92
C HIS A 350 -4.85 -2.34 -1.75
N ALA A 351 -4.43 -2.70 -0.54
CA ALA A 351 -5.17 -2.44 0.69
C ALA A 351 -4.23 -1.94 1.79
N GLU A 352 -4.50 -0.73 2.29
CA GLU A 352 -3.92 -0.27 3.55
C GLU A 352 -4.88 -0.67 4.68
N ARG A 353 -4.35 -1.44 5.63
CA ARG A 353 -5.12 -2.08 6.69
C ARG A 353 -4.63 -1.71 8.09
N CYS A 354 -3.67 -0.79 8.21
CA CYS A 354 -3.19 -0.26 9.47
C CYS A 354 -2.90 1.25 9.42
N GLY A 355 -3.08 1.94 10.55
CA GLY A 355 -2.76 3.37 10.64
C GLY A 355 -1.26 3.72 10.69
N SER A 356 -0.35 2.74 10.75
CA SER A 356 1.08 2.97 10.98
C SER A 356 1.99 2.55 9.82
N GLY A 357 2.04 3.36 8.77
CA GLY A 357 3.21 3.33 7.87
C GLY A 357 2.98 3.72 6.43
N SER A 358 1.74 3.57 5.93
CA SER A 358 1.36 3.57 4.51
C SER A 358 2.34 4.14 3.51
N ASN A 359 2.92 3.25 2.72
CA ASN A 359 3.81 3.53 1.61
C ASN A 359 3.17 3.02 0.32
N PHE A 360 3.06 3.90 -0.67
CA PHE A 360 2.60 3.53 -2.01
C PHE A 360 3.57 4.10 -3.03
N ARG A 361 4.24 3.21 -3.77
CA ARG A 361 5.13 3.59 -4.87
C ARG A 361 5.03 2.62 -6.04
N ILE A 362 4.91 3.21 -7.22
CA ILE A 362 5.03 2.55 -8.52
C ILE A 362 6.28 3.11 -9.21
N ASP A 363 7.14 2.25 -9.73
CA ASP A 363 8.11 2.62 -10.79
C ASP A 363 7.81 1.77 -12.03
N THR A 364 7.84 2.34 -13.23
CA THR A 364 7.57 1.60 -14.47
C THR A 364 8.22 2.21 -15.70
N SER A 365 8.52 1.37 -16.69
CA SER A 365 8.91 1.79 -18.05
C SER A 365 7.77 1.69 -19.08
N ILE A 366 6.55 1.45 -18.61
CA ILE A 366 5.32 1.66 -19.39
C ILE A 366 5.13 3.17 -19.56
N GLN A 367 5.11 3.63 -20.81
CA GLN A 367 5.14 5.07 -21.17
C GLN A 367 3.75 5.70 -21.35
N CYS A 368 2.72 4.87 -21.54
CA CYS A 368 1.37 5.31 -21.87
C CYS A 368 0.36 4.35 -21.23
N PHE A 369 -0.41 4.89 -20.30
CA PHE A 369 -1.55 4.23 -19.70
C PHE A 369 -2.83 4.78 -20.30
N VAL A 370 -3.75 3.89 -20.63
CA VAL A 370 -5.05 4.19 -21.23
C VAL A 370 -6.13 3.71 -20.27
N PRO A 371 -7.13 4.51 -19.89
CA PRO A 371 -8.25 4.02 -19.10
C PRO A 371 -8.94 2.81 -19.77
N GLN A 372 -9.57 1.94 -18.96
CA GLN A 372 -10.42 0.83 -19.44
C GLN A 372 -11.84 1.30 -19.79
#